data_AF-A0A183CSB6-F1
#
_entry.id   AF-A0A183CSB6-F1
#
_cell.length_a   1.000
_cell.length_b   1.000
_cell.length_c   1.000
_cell.angle_alpha   90.00
_cell.angle_beta   90.00
_cell.angle_gamma   90.00
#
_symmetry.space_group_name_H-M   'P 1'
#
loop_
_entity.id
_entity.type
_entity.pdbx_description
1 polymer ?
#
loop_
_entity_poly.entity_id
_entity_poly.type
_entity_poly.pdbx_seq_one_letter_code
_entity_poly.pdbx_strand_id
1 'polypeptide(L)' 'QLQYTERNNTEHFYAADKYPQALEKKITLLKFFRSYMNEHLIKAGA' A
#
# COMPACT_ATOMS: atom_id res chain seq x y z
N GLN A 1 0.86 9.46 -0.16
CA GLN A 1 0.99 9.23 -1.62
C GLN A 1 1.12 7.73 -1.83
N LEU A 2 0.45 7.18 -2.84
CA LEU A 2 0.48 5.76 -3.21
C LEU A 2 1.18 5.62 -4.55
N GLN A 3 2.18 4.75 -4.63
CA GLN A 3 2.82 4.33 -5.88
C GLN A 3 2.38 2.90 -6.19
N TYR A 4 1.92 2.66 -7.41
CA TYR A 4 1.49 1.35 -7.87
C TYR A 4 2.21 0.99 -9.16
N THR A 5 2.95 -0.11 -9.14
CA THR A 5 3.67 -0.63 -10.32
C THR A 5 2.94 -1.86 -10.85
N GLU A 6 2.55 -1.80 -12.12
CA GLU A 6 1.93 -2.92 -12.82
C GLU A 6 2.93 -4.00 -13.23
N ARG A 7 2.42 -5.15 -13.68
CA ARG A 7 3.27 -6.28 -14.12
C ARG A 7 4.17 -5.95 -15.30
N ASN A 8 3.77 -4.99 -16.13
CA ASN A 8 4.55 -4.50 -17.27
C ASN A 8 5.51 -3.35 -16.89
N ASN A 9 5.73 -3.11 -15.59
CA ASN A 9 6.54 -2.02 -15.04
C ASN A 9 5.99 -0.61 -15.31
N THR A 10 4.74 -0.46 -15.73
CA THR A 10 4.11 0.87 -15.78
C THR A 10 3.83 1.33 -14.36
N GLU A 11 4.27 2.54 -14.04
CA GLU A 11 4.09 3.15 -12.74
C GLU A 11 2.93 4.14 -12.73
N HIS A 12 2.16 4.11 -11.65
CA HIS A 12 1.07 5.03 -11.39
C HIS A 12 1.24 5.67 -10.03
N PHE A 13 0.91 6.96 -9.95
CA PHE A 13 0.98 7.74 -8.72
C PHE A 13 -0.41 8.26 -8.36
N TYR A 14 -0.85 7.96 -7.14
CA TYR A 14 -2.16 8.29 -6.62
C TYR A 14 -2.04 9.06 -5.30
N ALA A 15 -3.05 9.87 -4.98
CA ALA A 15 -3.24 10.35 -3.62
C ALA A 15 -3.69 9.17 -2.72
N ALA A 16 -3.56 9.31 -1.40
CA ALA A 16 -3.86 8.22 -0.46
C ALA A 16 -5.33 7.74 -0.52
N ASP A 17 -6.22 8.61 -0.95
CA ASP A 17 -7.68 8.47 -0.99
C ASP A 17 -8.25 8.56 -2.41
N LYS A 18 -7.43 8.87 -3.41
CA LYS A 18 -7.86 9.01 -4.82
C LYS A 18 -7.14 8.00 -5.68
N TYR A 19 -7.68 6.79 -5.74
CA TYR A 19 -7.18 5.69 -6.53
C TYR A 19 -8.34 4.96 -7.25
N PRO A 20 -8.09 4.26 -8.36
CA PRO A 20 -9.12 3.54 -9.09
C PRO A 20 -9.78 2.44 -8.23
N GLN A 21 -11.10 2.26 -8.34
CA GLN A 21 -11.84 1.24 -7.58
C GLN A 21 -11.30 -0.18 -7.81
N ALA A 22 -10.71 -0.46 -8.98
CA ALA A 22 -10.06 -1.73 -9.29
C ALA A 22 -8.92 -2.09 -8.32
N LEU A 23 -8.33 -1.11 -7.62
CA LEU A 23 -7.26 -1.30 -6.64
C LEU A 23 -7.76 -1.48 -5.20
N GLU A 24 -9.07 -1.35 -4.94
CA GLU A 24 -9.61 -1.33 -3.57
C GLU A 24 -9.12 -2.51 -2.73
N LYS A 25 -9.26 -3.75 -3.23
CA LYS A 25 -8.81 -4.95 -2.51
C LYS A 25 -7.31 -4.95 -2.21
N LYS A 26 -6.47 -4.49 -3.15
CA LYS A 26 -5.02 -4.42 -2.94
C LYS A 26 -4.67 -3.41 -1.85
N ILE A 27 -5.39 -2.29 -1.83
CA ILE A 27 -5.18 -1.22 -0.84
C ILE A 27 -5.71 -1.64 0.53
N THR A 28 -6.84 -2.36 0.61
CA THR A 28 -7.33 -2.97 1.85
C THR A 28 -6.27 -3.89 2.45
N LEU A 29 -5.68 -4.77 1.64
CA LEU A 29 -4.64 -5.69 2.08
C LEU A 29 -3.38 -4.94 2.57
N LEU A 30 -2.94 -3.90 1.83
CA LEU A 30 -1.83 -3.05 2.24
C LEU A 30 -2.09 -2.37 3.60
N LYS A 31 -3.31 -1.88 3.83
CA LYS A 31 -3.71 -1.29 5.13
C LYS A 31 -3.63 -2.33 6.26
N PHE A 32 -4.15 -3.54 6.04
CA PHE A 32 -4.08 -4.63 7.04
C PHE A 32 -2.63 -4.99 7.38
N PHE A 33 -1.77 -5.17 6.37
CA PHE A 33 -0.35 -5.43 6.61
C PHE A 33 0.30 -4.30 7.39
N ARG A 34 0.04 -3.04 7.02
CA ARG A 34 0.60 -1.88 7.71
C ARG A 34 0.19 -1.81 9.18
N SER A 35 -1.10 -1.99 9.48
CA SER A 35 -1.58 -2.00 10.87
C SER A 35 -0.94 -3.13 11.67
N TYR A 36 -0.92 -4.35 11.12
CA TYR A 36 -0.31 -5.50 11.79
C TYR A 36 1.17 -5.28 12.09
N MET A 37 1.94 -4.78 11.10
CA MET A 37 3.37 -4.51 11.32
C MET A 37 3.60 -3.44 12.38
N ASN A 38 2.79 -2.39 12.40
CA ASN A 38 2.92 -1.32 13.39
C ASN A 38 2.53 -1.78 14.81
N GLU A 39 1.54 -2.67 14.93
CA GLU A 39 1.02 -3.13 16.22
C GLU A 39 1.86 -4.27 16.81
N HIS A 40 2.44 -5.14 15.97
CA HIS A 40 3.06 -6.39 16.42
C HIS A 40 4.56 -6.48 16.18
N LEU A 41 5.16 -5.64 15.33
CA LEU A 41 6.59 -5.72 15.02
C LEU A 41 7.34 -4.54 15.59
N ILE A 42 8.55 -4.81 16.08
CA ILE A 42 9.51 -3.78 16.48
C ILE A 42 10.29 -3.35 15.25
N LYS A 43 10.48 -2.05 15.09
CA LYS A 43 11.33 -1.52 14.02
C LYS A 43 12.78 -1.91 14.30
N ALA A 44 13.34 -2.76 13.44
CA ALA A 44 14.74 -3.16 13.54
C ALA A 44 15.66 -1.95 13.36
N GLY A 45 16.70 -1.85 14.19
CA GLY A 45 17.69 -0.76 14.14
C GLY A 45 17.21 0.59 14.66
N ALA A 46 16.25 0.59 15.60
CA ALA A 46 15.91 1.76 16.41
C ALA A 46 17.00 2.10 17.42
#